data_AF-A0A0L6JIT9-F1
#
_entry.id   AF-A0A0L6JIT9-F1
#
_cell.length_a   1.000
_cell.length_b   1.000
_cell.length_c   1.000
_cell.angle_alpha   90.00
_cell.angle_beta   90.00
_cell.angle_gamma   90.00
#
_symmetry.space_group_name_H-M   'P 1'
#
loop_
_entity.id
_entity.type
_entity.pdbx_description
1 polymer ?
#
loop_
_entity_poly.entity_id
_entity_poly.type
_entity_poly.pdbx_seq_one_letter_code
_entity_poly.pdbx_strand_id
1 'polypeptide(L)'
;MYEFYRLSKVYTSAQEIPFDDSSKIAIMSDCHRGDGSWGDNFLNNKNIYSAALNFYYQNNYTYIELGDGDELWENNKLQDIIHIHSDVFNKLSLFYKKGRLHFIYGNHDMAKKNDSFVKKYLYYYINELDGRFISLFKNIKIHEGIILKHKVTSDEIFLTHGHQADFLNDTLWKLSSFLVEHVWKHLELLGFKDPTSTAKNYRKQKTVGKKLIEWAIRNKKIIVTGHTHRPTFPDVGEPPYFNTGSCVHPHGITVIEITGRNIALVKWHVKTRNDGTLFVDRDIMAGPNKLRDYYH
;
A
#
# COMPACT_ATOMS: atom_id res chain seq x y z
N MET A 1 -22.56 -9.80 3.29
CA MET A 1 -22.91 -9.55 4.72
C MET A 1 -21.68 -9.72 5.60
N TYR A 2 -20.90 -10.79 5.38
CA TYR A 2 -19.61 -11.02 6.04
C TYR A 2 -18.59 -9.90 5.82
N GLU A 3 -18.41 -9.42 4.59
CA GLU A 3 -17.39 -8.43 4.23
C GLU A 3 -17.63 -7.07 4.88
N PHE A 4 -18.90 -6.68 5.03
CA PHE A 4 -19.27 -5.45 5.73
C PHE A 4 -18.96 -5.56 7.22
N TYR A 5 -19.32 -6.70 7.83
CA TYR A 5 -18.97 -7.00 9.21
C TYR A 5 -17.45 -6.99 9.41
N ARG A 6 -16.69 -7.56 8.47
CA ARG A 6 -15.23 -7.58 8.52
C ARG A 6 -14.62 -6.19 8.46
N LEU A 7 -15.03 -5.36 7.50
CA LEU A 7 -14.59 -3.97 7.39
C LEU A 7 -14.92 -3.18 8.66
N SER A 8 -16.15 -3.30 9.17
CA SER A 8 -16.55 -2.63 10.42
C SER A 8 -15.75 -3.13 11.62
N LYS A 9 -15.42 -4.42 11.70
CA LYS A 9 -14.55 -4.95 12.76
C LYS A 9 -13.15 -4.35 12.70
N VAL A 10 -12.57 -4.23 11.50
CA VAL A 10 -11.27 -3.57 11.32
C VAL A 10 -11.36 -2.12 11.76
N TYR A 11 -12.35 -1.37 11.26
CA TYR A 11 -12.58 0.02 11.62
C TYR A 11 -12.67 0.23 13.14
N THR A 12 -13.47 -0.56 13.86
CA THR A 12 -13.63 -0.43 15.32
C THR A 12 -12.34 -0.75 16.10
N SER A 13 -11.46 -1.59 15.56
CA SER A 13 -10.19 -1.98 16.20
C SER A 13 -8.97 -1.22 15.70
N ALA A 14 -9.15 -0.34 14.71
CA ALA A 14 -8.07 0.35 14.03
C ALA A 14 -7.38 1.35 14.96
N GLN A 15 -6.05 1.47 14.82
CA GLN A 15 -5.30 2.46 15.58
C GLN A 15 -5.64 3.87 15.09
N GLU A 16 -5.97 4.77 16.01
CA GLU A 16 -6.09 6.19 15.71
C GLU A 16 -4.70 6.84 15.59
N ILE A 17 -4.50 7.57 14.50
CA ILE A 17 -3.32 8.41 14.29
C ILE A 17 -3.82 9.85 14.11
N PRO A 18 -3.45 10.78 15.01
CA PRO A 18 -3.91 12.14 14.93
C PRO A 18 -3.23 12.90 13.79
N PHE A 19 -3.97 13.71 13.05
CA PHE A 19 -3.43 14.66 12.07
C PHE A 19 -4.11 16.03 12.19
N ASP A 20 -3.52 17.05 11.57
CA ASP A 20 -4.00 18.43 11.54
C ASP A 20 -3.66 19.10 10.21
N ASP A 21 -4.03 20.38 10.08
CA ASP A 21 -3.83 21.19 8.88
C ASP A 21 -2.35 21.32 8.44
N SER A 22 -1.41 21.14 9.37
CA SER A 22 0.03 21.19 9.09
C SER A 22 0.59 19.85 8.63
N SER A 23 -0.18 18.77 8.82
CA SER A 23 0.24 17.41 8.52
C SER A 23 0.39 17.20 7.01
N LYS A 24 1.42 16.45 6.63
CA LYS A 24 1.65 15.98 5.27
C LYS A 24 1.71 14.47 5.30
N ILE A 25 0.87 13.79 4.53
CA ILE A 25 0.75 12.33 4.54
C ILE A 25 0.83 11.83 3.11
N ALA A 26 1.66 10.81 2.89
CA ALA A 26 1.75 10.08 1.62
C ALA A 26 1.35 8.62 1.88
N ILE A 27 0.38 8.14 1.11
CA ILE A 27 -0.20 6.81 1.25
C ILE A 27 0.02 6.04 -0.04
N MET A 28 0.78 4.95 0.05
CA MET A 28 1.08 4.03 -1.07
C MET A 28 0.67 2.62 -0.69
N SER A 29 0.29 1.78 -1.64
CA SER A 29 0.02 0.36 -1.44
C SER A 29 0.64 -0.47 -2.56
N ASP A 30 0.51 -1.80 -2.45
CA ASP A 30 0.72 -2.71 -3.57
C ASP A 30 2.09 -2.49 -4.21
N CYS A 31 3.11 -2.49 -3.35
CA CYS A 31 4.50 -2.41 -3.77
C CYS A 31 5.00 -3.74 -4.29
N HIS A 32 4.53 -4.85 -3.70
CA HIS A 32 4.86 -6.21 -4.12
C HIS A 32 6.38 -6.41 -4.31
N ARG A 33 7.19 -5.91 -3.35
CA ARG A 33 8.65 -6.09 -3.37
C ARG A 33 8.96 -7.58 -3.32
N GLY A 34 9.58 -8.10 -4.38
CA GLY A 34 9.94 -9.51 -4.51
C GLY A 34 11.42 -9.80 -4.22
N ASP A 35 11.89 -10.92 -4.79
CA ASP A 35 13.24 -11.45 -4.63
C ASP A 35 14.24 -10.94 -5.69
N GLY A 36 13.91 -9.87 -6.42
CA GLY A 36 14.75 -9.34 -7.49
C GLY A 36 14.89 -10.25 -8.71
N SER A 37 14.12 -11.33 -8.80
CA SER A 37 14.04 -12.15 -10.01
C SER A 37 13.20 -11.46 -11.10
N TRP A 38 13.06 -12.11 -12.26
CA TRP A 38 12.17 -11.65 -13.32
C TRP A 38 10.70 -11.54 -12.90
N GLY A 39 10.27 -12.28 -11.86
CA GLY A 39 8.92 -12.18 -11.29
C GLY A 39 8.73 -10.99 -10.35
N ASP A 40 9.80 -10.30 -9.96
CA ASP A 40 9.74 -9.14 -9.08
C ASP A 40 9.23 -7.89 -9.82
N ASN A 41 7.90 -7.74 -9.85
CA ASN A 41 7.22 -6.63 -10.52
C ASN A 41 7.63 -5.25 -9.98
N PHE A 42 8.09 -5.16 -8.73
CA PHE A 42 8.55 -3.91 -8.14
C PHE A 42 9.81 -3.37 -8.80
N LEU A 43 10.69 -4.22 -9.34
CA LEU A 43 11.97 -3.81 -9.93
C LEU A 43 11.79 -2.75 -11.03
N ASN A 44 10.75 -2.90 -11.86
CA ASN A 44 10.45 -1.97 -12.96
C ASN A 44 10.23 -0.53 -12.47
N ASN A 45 9.72 -0.36 -11.25
CA ASN A 45 9.39 0.93 -10.67
C ASN A 45 10.25 1.31 -9.45
N LYS A 46 11.23 0.48 -9.05
CA LYS A 46 12.08 0.71 -7.87
C LYS A 46 12.72 2.09 -7.86
N ASN A 47 13.22 2.57 -9.00
CA ASN A 47 13.83 3.89 -9.12
C ASN A 47 12.80 5.03 -8.96
N ILE A 48 11.60 4.87 -9.53
CA ILE A 48 10.51 5.84 -9.42
C ILE A 48 10.04 5.92 -7.96
N TYR A 49 9.82 4.75 -7.33
CA TYR A 49 9.47 4.64 -5.93
C TYR A 49 10.53 5.27 -5.02
N SER A 50 11.81 5.01 -5.27
CA SER A 50 12.91 5.58 -4.48
C SER A 50 12.97 7.11 -4.60
N ALA A 51 12.73 7.67 -5.79
CA ALA A 51 12.64 9.11 -5.99
C ALA A 51 11.45 9.72 -5.22
N ALA A 52 10.27 9.09 -5.29
CA ALA A 52 9.09 9.52 -4.55
C ALA A 52 9.34 9.46 -3.02
N LEU A 53 9.86 8.35 -2.52
CA LEU A 53 10.14 8.16 -1.09
C LEU A 53 11.18 9.17 -0.58
N ASN A 54 12.18 9.51 -1.38
CA ASN A 54 13.13 10.58 -1.07
C ASN A 54 12.44 11.95 -0.97
N PHE A 55 11.58 12.29 -1.93
CA PHE A 55 10.81 13.53 -1.91
C PHE A 55 9.96 13.63 -0.64
N TYR A 56 9.20 12.58 -0.32
CA TYR A 56 8.34 12.56 0.88
C TYR A 56 9.17 12.66 2.16
N TYR A 57 10.34 12.02 2.20
CA TYR A 57 11.22 12.09 3.36
C TYR A 57 11.72 13.51 3.59
N GLN A 58 12.24 14.14 2.54
CA GLN A 58 12.82 15.49 2.57
C GLN A 58 11.78 16.56 2.88
N ASN A 59 10.53 16.36 2.44
CA ASN A 59 9.44 17.31 2.65
C ASN A 59 8.62 17.05 3.93
N ASN A 60 9.14 16.24 4.85
CA ASN A 60 8.57 15.95 6.17
C ASN A 60 7.18 15.28 6.13
N TYR A 61 6.91 14.43 5.13
CA TYR A 61 5.68 13.65 5.10
C TYR A 61 5.71 12.48 6.10
N THR A 62 4.58 12.17 6.69
CA THR A 62 4.31 10.84 7.25
C THR A 62 4.04 9.88 6.09
N TYR A 63 4.77 8.77 6.05
CA TYR A 63 4.57 7.72 5.05
C TYR A 63 3.73 6.59 5.65
N ILE A 64 2.66 6.22 4.95
CA ILE A 64 1.79 5.11 5.30
C ILE A 64 1.81 4.12 4.14
N GLU A 65 2.33 2.92 4.40
CA GLU A 65 2.26 1.81 3.45
C GLU A 65 1.02 0.97 3.74
N LEU A 66 0.07 1.03 2.83
CA LEU A 66 -1.31 0.56 2.93
C LEU A 66 -1.44 -0.89 2.43
N GLY A 67 -0.60 -1.79 2.93
CA GLY A 67 -0.64 -3.22 2.62
C GLY A 67 0.01 -3.62 1.30
N ASP A 68 0.28 -4.93 1.19
CA ASP A 68 0.97 -5.57 0.07
C ASP A 68 2.28 -4.88 -0.28
N GLY A 69 3.06 -4.60 0.77
CA GLY A 69 4.38 -4.01 0.62
C GLY A 69 5.40 -5.01 0.06
N ASP A 70 5.34 -6.24 0.55
CA ASP A 70 6.29 -7.31 0.23
C ASP A 70 5.53 -8.53 -0.31
N GLU A 71 6.04 -9.17 -1.36
CA GLU A 71 5.40 -10.30 -2.03
C GLU A 71 5.75 -11.61 -1.32
N LEU A 72 5.02 -11.94 -0.23
CA LEU A 72 5.28 -13.16 0.56
C LEU A 72 4.46 -14.38 0.11
N TRP A 73 3.63 -14.27 -0.92
CA TRP A 73 2.98 -15.46 -1.50
C TRP A 73 3.91 -16.20 -2.44
N GLU A 74 4.75 -15.48 -3.19
CA GLU A 74 5.70 -16.10 -4.13
C GLU A 74 7.10 -16.30 -3.52
N ASN A 75 7.38 -15.62 -2.41
CA ASN A 75 8.66 -15.60 -1.71
C ASN A 75 8.49 -16.01 -0.26
N ASN A 76 9.12 -17.13 0.10
CA ASN A 76 9.04 -17.75 1.42
C ASN A 76 10.05 -17.15 2.44
N LYS A 77 10.89 -16.19 2.02
CA LYS A 77 11.90 -15.53 2.86
C LYS A 77 11.86 -14.01 2.72
N LEU A 78 11.24 -13.34 3.69
CA LEU A 78 11.24 -11.88 3.78
C LEU A 78 12.67 -11.27 3.87
N GLN A 79 13.63 -12.02 4.41
CA GLN A 79 15.03 -11.56 4.51
C GLN A 79 15.68 -11.34 3.16
N ASP A 80 15.34 -12.17 2.17
CA ASP A 80 15.87 -12.04 0.81
C ASP A 80 15.32 -10.75 0.17
N ILE A 81 14.01 -10.50 0.32
CA ILE A 81 13.36 -9.24 -0.10
C ILE A 81 14.02 -8.03 0.57
N ILE A 82 14.25 -8.08 1.89
CA ILE A 82 14.92 -7.01 2.64
C ILE A 82 16.35 -6.79 2.13
N HIS A 83 17.08 -7.85 1.81
CA HIS A 83 18.43 -7.77 1.30
C HIS A 83 18.48 -7.10 -0.08
N ILE A 84 17.71 -7.63 -1.03
CA ILE A 84 17.63 -7.15 -2.42
C ILE A 84 17.14 -5.70 -2.51
N HIS A 85 16.23 -5.31 -1.62
CA HIS A 85 15.67 -3.95 -1.53
C HIS A 85 16.18 -3.18 -0.31
N SER A 86 17.40 -3.48 0.15
CA SER A 86 17.96 -2.88 1.37
C SER A 86 18.05 -1.36 1.33
N ASP A 87 18.25 -0.76 0.16
CA ASP A 87 18.20 0.69 -0.07
C ASP A 87 16.82 1.30 0.27
N VAL A 88 15.74 0.62 -0.12
CA VAL A 88 14.36 0.99 0.18
C VAL A 88 14.08 0.83 1.67
N PHE A 89 14.41 -0.32 2.26
CA PHE A 89 14.22 -0.57 3.69
C PHE A 89 15.03 0.39 4.56
N ASN A 90 16.25 0.73 4.15
CA ASN A 90 17.06 1.75 4.81
C ASN A 90 16.38 3.11 4.78
N LYS A 91 15.80 3.52 3.65
CA LYS A 91 15.02 4.76 3.54
C LYS A 91 13.79 4.75 4.45
N LEU A 92 13.02 3.66 4.45
CA LEU A 92 11.88 3.48 5.36
C LEU A 92 12.32 3.58 6.83
N SER A 93 13.48 3.02 7.20
CA SER A 93 14.02 3.11 8.56
C SER A 93 14.24 4.57 9.01
N LEU A 94 14.50 5.48 8.07
CA LEU A 94 14.65 6.91 8.37
C LEU A 94 13.31 7.56 8.73
N PHE A 95 12.21 7.19 8.06
CA PHE A 95 10.87 7.61 8.45
C PHE A 95 10.52 7.06 9.83
N TYR A 96 10.81 5.77 10.05
CA TYR A 96 10.57 5.09 11.31
C TYR A 96 11.25 5.78 12.50
N LYS A 97 12.55 6.08 12.38
CA LYS A 97 13.34 6.80 13.40
C LYS A 97 12.79 8.19 13.72
N LYS A 98 11.98 8.78 12.83
CA LYS A 98 11.32 10.07 13.02
C LYS A 98 9.85 9.95 13.47
N GLY A 99 9.36 8.73 13.72
CA GLY A 99 7.95 8.50 14.05
C GLY A 99 6.99 8.80 12.91
N ARG A 100 7.46 8.73 11.66
CA ARG A 100 6.72 9.10 10.43
C ARG A 100 6.46 7.90 9.51
N LEU A 101 6.45 6.68 10.05
CA LEU A 101 6.23 5.45 9.29
C LEU A 101 5.11 4.62 9.93
N HIS A 102 4.12 4.24 9.13
CA HIS A 102 3.08 3.30 9.53
C HIS A 102 2.89 2.22 8.45
N PHE A 103 2.69 0.98 8.90
CA PHE A 103 2.38 -0.14 8.02
C PHE A 103 0.98 -0.67 8.32
N ILE A 104 0.24 -0.92 7.25
CA ILE A 104 -0.90 -1.83 7.23
C ILE A 104 -0.48 -3.09 6.48
N TYR A 105 -0.94 -4.27 6.89
CA TYR A 105 -0.73 -5.49 6.12
C TYR A 105 -1.86 -5.70 5.10
N GLY A 106 -1.53 -6.26 3.95
CA GLY A 106 -2.45 -6.71 2.92
C GLY A 106 -2.54 -8.23 2.86
N ASN A 107 -3.13 -8.76 1.78
CA ASN A 107 -3.27 -10.21 1.64
C ASN A 107 -1.95 -10.91 1.29
N HIS A 108 -1.06 -10.26 0.52
CA HIS A 108 0.24 -10.81 0.11
C HIS A 108 1.25 -10.88 1.27
N ASP A 109 1.08 -10.07 2.30
CA ASP A 109 1.97 -10.02 3.46
C ASP A 109 1.27 -10.27 4.81
N MET A 110 0.20 -11.07 4.81
CA MET A 110 -0.57 -11.48 6.02
C MET A 110 0.30 -12.03 7.16
N ALA A 111 1.49 -12.56 6.88
CA ALA A 111 2.45 -12.99 7.89
C ALA A 111 2.81 -11.84 8.87
N LYS A 112 2.79 -10.59 8.42
CA LYS A 112 3.01 -9.37 9.21
C LYS A 112 1.95 -9.12 10.29
N LYS A 113 0.80 -9.80 10.24
CA LYS A 113 -0.20 -9.81 11.31
C LYS A 113 0.36 -10.40 12.62
N ASN A 114 1.36 -11.29 12.53
CA ASN A 114 1.93 -11.98 13.69
C ASN A 114 3.10 -11.18 14.28
N ASP A 115 2.95 -10.69 15.52
CA ASP A 115 3.98 -9.93 16.24
C ASP A 115 5.34 -10.66 16.33
N SER A 116 5.35 -11.99 16.48
CA SER A 116 6.59 -12.78 16.51
C SER A 116 7.27 -12.82 15.14
N PHE A 117 6.50 -12.87 14.05
CA PHE A 117 7.04 -12.76 12.69
C PHE A 117 7.66 -11.38 12.48
N VAL A 118 6.94 -10.31 12.85
CA VAL A 118 7.44 -8.93 12.76
C VAL A 118 8.73 -8.74 13.58
N LYS A 119 8.74 -9.23 14.82
CA LYS A 119 9.94 -9.18 15.67
C LYS A 119 11.12 -9.93 15.07
N LYS A 120 10.88 -11.10 14.46
CA LYS A 120 11.92 -11.94 13.88
C LYS A 120 12.54 -11.30 12.64
N TYR A 121 11.74 -10.68 11.77
CA TYR A 121 12.18 -10.30 10.43
C TYR A 121 12.28 -8.79 10.19
N LEU A 122 11.57 -7.95 10.95
CA LEU A 122 11.49 -6.50 10.69
C LEU A 122 12.16 -5.64 11.75
N TYR A 123 12.62 -6.20 12.87
CA TYR A 123 13.31 -5.40 13.90
C TYR A 123 14.77 -5.16 13.55
N TYR A 124 15.41 -6.13 12.90
CA TYR A 124 16.81 -6.07 12.51
C TYR A 124 17.00 -6.77 11.18
N TYR A 125 18.01 -6.34 10.42
CA TYR A 125 18.54 -7.10 9.29
C TYR A 125 20.05 -7.26 9.43
N ILE A 126 20.61 -8.27 8.78
CA ILE A 126 22.06 -8.52 8.79
C ILE A 126 22.65 -7.81 7.57
N ASN A 127 23.62 -6.94 7.79
CA ASN A 127 24.44 -6.40 6.72
C ASN A 127 25.45 -7.45 6.29
N GLU A 128 25.36 -7.94 5.05
CA GLU A 128 26.24 -9.02 4.58
C GLU A 128 27.70 -8.60 4.45
N LEU A 129 27.98 -7.31 4.25
CA LEU A 129 29.35 -6.81 4.08
C LEU A 129 30.18 -6.95 5.36
N ASP A 130 29.57 -6.76 6.53
CA ASP A 130 30.28 -6.75 7.82
C ASP A 130 29.64 -7.65 8.90
N GLY A 131 28.58 -8.39 8.55
CA GLY A 131 27.86 -9.31 9.43
C GLY A 131 27.07 -8.63 10.56
N ARG A 132 26.95 -7.30 10.56
CA ARG A 132 26.34 -6.57 11.68
C ARG A 132 24.82 -6.61 11.62
N PHE A 133 24.22 -6.74 12.80
CA PHE A 133 22.78 -6.55 12.98
C PHE A 133 22.47 -5.05 12.99
N ILE A 134 21.71 -4.59 11.99
CA ILE A 134 21.26 -3.21 11.87
C ILE A 134 19.80 -3.13 12.30
N SER A 135 19.51 -2.26 13.26
CA SER A 135 18.14 -1.99 13.70
C SER A 135 17.34 -1.35 12.56
N LEU A 136 16.24 -2.00 12.18
CA LEU A 136 15.35 -1.59 11.11
C LEU A 136 14.11 -0.90 11.69
N PHE A 137 13.14 -1.68 12.20
CA PHE A 137 11.88 -1.18 12.76
C PHE A 137 11.61 -1.74 14.17
N LYS A 138 12.60 -1.65 15.06
CA LYS A 138 12.52 -2.24 16.42
C LYS A 138 11.29 -1.77 17.20
N ASN A 139 10.39 -2.69 17.54
CA ASN A 139 9.10 -2.44 18.22
C ASN A 139 7.99 -1.88 17.33
N ILE A 140 8.14 -1.91 16.00
CA ILE A 140 7.05 -1.53 15.10
C ILE A 140 5.84 -2.45 15.29
N LYS A 141 4.66 -1.85 15.14
CA LYS A 141 3.38 -2.54 15.06
C LYS A 141 2.85 -2.39 13.65
N ILE A 142 2.32 -3.48 13.11
CA ILE A 142 1.71 -3.53 11.78
C ILE A 142 0.23 -3.75 12.00
N HIS A 143 -0.56 -2.84 11.46
CA HIS A 143 -1.99 -2.77 11.73
C HIS A 143 -2.78 -3.42 10.62
N GLU A 144 -4.01 -3.82 10.92
CA GLU A 144 -4.94 -4.22 9.87
C GLU A 144 -5.61 -3.00 9.22
N GLY A 145 -5.80 -1.95 10.00
CA GLY A 145 -6.32 -0.68 9.55
C GLY A 145 -5.93 0.44 10.51
N ILE A 146 -6.02 1.67 10.01
CA ILE A 146 -5.68 2.90 10.73
C ILE A 146 -6.83 3.88 10.55
N ILE A 147 -7.16 4.64 11.59
CA ILE A 147 -8.01 5.83 11.48
C ILE A 147 -7.12 7.06 11.54
N LEU A 148 -7.05 7.83 10.45
CA LEU A 148 -6.52 9.18 10.55
C LEU A 148 -7.62 10.06 11.14
N LYS A 149 -7.36 10.63 12.31
CA LYS A 149 -8.34 11.44 13.04
C LYS A 149 -7.89 12.88 13.16
N HIS A 150 -8.68 13.80 12.64
CA HIS A 150 -8.34 15.21 12.66
C HIS A 150 -8.47 15.76 14.09
N LYS A 151 -7.42 16.40 14.61
CA LYS A 151 -7.32 16.79 16.03
C LYS A 151 -8.43 17.74 16.51
N VAL A 152 -8.97 18.56 15.61
CA VAL A 152 -9.94 19.61 15.97
C VAL A 152 -11.38 19.21 15.61
N THR A 153 -11.60 18.81 14.35
CA THR A 153 -12.94 18.48 13.85
C THR A 153 -13.38 17.06 14.24
N SER A 154 -12.45 16.22 14.68
CA SER A 154 -12.67 14.77 14.90
C SER A 154 -13.09 14.02 13.64
N ASP A 155 -12.89 14.62 12.47
CA ASP A 155 -13.11 13.98 11.18
C ASP A 155 -12.17 12.77 11.01
N GLU A 156 -12.68 11.71 10.39
CA GLU A 156 -11.98 10.43 10.30
C GLU A 156 -11.78 9.97 8.87
N ILE A 157 -10.61 9.45 8.55
CA ILE A 157 -10.33 8.74 7.30
C ILE A 157 -9.94 7.32 7.67
N PHE A 158 -10.72 6.34 7.20
CA PHE A 158 -10.42 4.94 7.43
C PHE A 158 -9.46 4.42 6.37
N LEU A 159 -8.28 3.97 6.81
CA LEU A 159 -7.28 3.33 5.97
C LEU A 159 -7.32 1.81 6.22
N THR A 160 -7.49 1.04 5.15
CA THR A 160 -7.36 -0.42 5.16
C THR A 160 -6.87 -0.89 3.81
N HIS A 161 -6.19 -2.03 3.72
CA HIS A 161 -5.69 -2.51 2.43
C HIS A 161 -6.81 -2.76 1.40
N GLY A 162 -7.93 -3.37 1.84
CA GLY A 162 -9.12 -3.58 1.01
C GLY A 162 -9.43 -5.06 0.73
N HIS A 163 -8.48 -5.97 0.98
CA HIS A 163 -8.71 -7.42 0.89
C HIS A 163 -9.84 -7.89 1.81
N GLN A 164 -10.16 -7.15 2.88
CA GLN A 164 -11.29 -7.43 3.78
C GLN A 164 -12.67 -7.42 3.08
N ALA A 165 -12.76 -6.80 1.91
CA ALA A 165 -13.94 -6.84 1.04
C ALA A 165 -13.92 -7.98 0.00
N ASP A 166 -12.86 -8.79 0.00
CA ASP A 166 -12.59 -9.90 -0.91
C ASP A 166 -12.46 -11.22 -0.11
N PHE A 167 -13.57 -11.95 0.02
CA PHE A 167 -13.65 -13.14 0.86
C PHE A 167 -12.54 -14.17 0.62
N LEU A 168 -12.12 -14.38 -0.65
CA LEU A 168 -11.06 -15.33 -0.96
C LEU A 168 -9.71 -14.84 -0.43
N ASN A 169 -9.44 -13.54 -0.54
CA ASN A 169 -8.16 -12.94 -0.14
C ASN A 169 -8.12 -12.52 1.33
N ASP A 170 -9.25 -12.45 2.04
CA ASP A 170 -9.30 -12.28 3.51
C ASP A 170 -9.41 -13.62 4.25
N THR A 171 -10.39 -14.46 3.91
CA THR A 171 -10.69 -15.68 4.67
C THR A 171 -9.88 -16.88 4.19
N LEU A 172 -9.67 -17.01 2.88
CA LEU A 172 -8.99 -18.17 2.26
C LEU A 172 -7.59 -17.84 1.74
N TRP A 173 -6.96 -16.79 2.27
CA TRP A 173 -5.67 -16.30 1.77
C TRP A 173 -4.58 -17.38 1.72
N LYS A 174 -4.57 -18.34 2.65
CA LYS A 174 -3.64 -19.48 2.63
C LYS A 174 -3.84 -20.40 1.42
N LEU A 175 -5.08 -20.59 0.98
CA LEU A 175 -5.40 -21.36 -0.20
C LEU A 175 -5.05 -20.58 -1.47
N SER A 176 -5.35 -19.28 -1.50
CA SER A 176 -4.96 -18.39 -2.61
C SER A 176 -3.43 -18.36 -2.78
N SER A 177 -2.70 -18.16 -1.68
CA SER A 177 -1.24 -18.19 -1.65
C SER A 177 -0.68 -19.53 -2.10
N PHE A 178 -1.22 -20.65 -1.59
CA PHE A 178 -0.79 -21.98 -2.01
C PHE A 178 -0.93 -22.21 -3.53
N LEU A 179 -2.05 -21.78 -4.12
CA LEU A 179 -2.27 -21.91 -5.56
C LEU A 179 -1.29 -21.06 -6.38
N VAL A 180 -0.98 -19.85 -5.92
CA VAL A 180 0.01 -18.98 -6.58
C VAL A 180 1.41 -19.61 -6.50
N GLU A 181 1.85 -19.97 -5.29
CA GLU A 181 3.20 -20.49 -5.04
C GLU A 181 3.47 -21.82 -5.75
N HIS A 182 2.51 -22.76 -5.69
CA HIS A 182 2.76 -24.15 -6.09
C HIS A 182 2.15 -24.53 -7.44
N VAL A 183 1.14 -23.80 -7.93
CA VAL A 183 0.46 -24.15 -9.19
C VAL A 183 0.81 -23.13 -10.27
N TRP A 184 0.58 -21.82 -10.02
CA TRP A 184 0.77 -20.81 -11.07
C TRP A 184 2.23 -20.57 -11.43
N LYS A 185 3.11 -20.41 -10.42
CA LYS A 185 4.55 -20.22 -10.67
C LYS A 185 5.15 -21.32 -11.54
N HIS A 186 4.73 -22.58 -11.35
CA HIS A 186 5.19 -23.72 -12.14
C HIS A 186 4.62 -23.72 -13.56
N LEU A 187 3.36 -23.29 -13.74
CA LEU A 187 2.72 -23.22 -15.05
C LEU A 187 3.26 -22.06 -15.91
N GLU A 188 3.60 -20.92 -15.30
CA GLU A 188 4.23 -19.80 -16.00
C GLU A 188 5.61 -20.16 -16.55
N LEU A 189 6.42 -20.89 -15.77
CA LEU A 189 7.72 -21.42 -16.21
C LEU A 189 7.60 -22.37 -17.41
N LEU A 190 6.44 -23.01 -17.58
CA LEU A 190 6.12 -23.89 -18.71
C LEU A 190 5.46 -23.15 -19.88
N GLY A 191 5.35 -21.82 -19.82
CA GLY A 191 4.79 -20.98 -20.88
C GLY A 191 3.26 -20.90 -20.91
N PHE A 192 2.57 -21.43 -19.90
CA PHE A 192 1.13 -21.22 -19.76
C PHE A 192 0.88 -19.81 -19.24
N LYS A 193 0.03 -19.07 -19.94
CA LYS A 193 -0.45 -17.76 -19.47
C LYS A 193 -1.54 -17.98 -18.42
N ASP A 194 -1.52 -17.17 -17.37
CA ASP A 194 -2.55 -17.15 -16.33
C ASP A 194 -3.97 -17.29 -16.94
N PRO A 195 -4.74 -18.33 -16.58
CA PRO A 195 -6.07 -18.55 -17.13
C PRO A 195 -7.13 -17.58 -16.56
N THR A 196 -6.76 -16.75 -15.59
CA THR A 196 -7.57 -15.59 -15.21
C THR A 196 -7.42 -14.51 -16.26
N SER A 197 -8.38 -14.46 -17.19
CA SER A 197 -8.39 -13.40 -18.19
C SER A 197 -8.46 -12.02 -17.51
N THR A 198 -7.85 -11.03 -18.14
CA THR A 198 -7.87 -9.62 -17.71
C THR A 198 -9.31 -9.15 -17.43
N ALA A 199 -10.28 -9.64 -18.22
CA ALA A 199 -11.71 -9.35 -18.03
C ALA A 199 -12.31 -9.95 -16.75
N LYS A 200 -11.90 -11.17 -16.34
CA LYS A 200 -12.34 -11.78 -15.07
C LYS A 200 -11.75 -11.01 -13.87
N ASN A 201 -10.47 -10.65 -13.93
CA ASN A 201 -9.81 -9.85 -12.90
C ASN A 201 -10.44 -8.46 -12.77
N TYR A 202 -10.77 -7.82 -13.89
CA TYR A 202 -11.51 -6.55 -13.92
C TYR A 202 -12.87 -6.65 -13.21
N ARG A 203 -13.66 -7.70 -13.48
CA ARG A 203 -14.96 -7.92 -12.84
C ARG A 203 -14.82 -8.13 -11.33
N LYS A 204 -13.81 -8.89 -10.89
CA LYS A 204 -13.52 -9.10 -9.47
C LYS A 204 -13.19 -7.78 -8.77
N GLN A 205 -12.24 -7.01 -9.31
CA GLN A 205 -11.86 -5.69 -8.78
C GLN A 205 -13.08 -4.75 -8.68
N LYS A 206 -13.92 -4.69 -9.71
CA LYS A 206 -15.15 -3.88 -9.71
C LYS A 206 -16.13 -4.33 -8.61
N THR A 207 -16.24 -5.64 -8.37
CA THR A 207 -17.11 -6.19 -7.32
C THR A 207 -16.62 -5.82 -5.93
N VAL A 208 -15.31 -5.92 -5.68
CA VAL A 208 -14.69 -5.50 -4.42
C VAL A 208 -14.87 -3.99 -4.20
N GLY A 209 -14.57 -3.17 -5.22
CA GLY A 209 -14.78 -1.73 -5.17
C GLY A 209 -16.23 -1.33 -4.85
N LYS A 210 -17.21 -2.02 -5.44
CA LYS A 210 -18.63 -1.79 -5.12
C LYS A 210 -18.95 -2.02 -3.64
N LYS A 211 -18.41 -3.08 -3.03
CA LYS A 211 -18.62 -3.36 -1.60
C LYS A 211 -17.99 -2.28 -0.71
N LEU A 212 -16.80 -1.79 -1.07
CA LEU A 212 -16.12 -0.71 -0.36
C LEU A 212 -16.90 0.60 -0.44
N ILE A 213 -17.39 0.95 -1.63
CA ILE A 213 -18.29 2.10 -1.85
C ILE A 213 -19.55 1.97 -1.00
N GLU A 214 -20.23 0.82 -1.05
CA GLU A 214 -21.44 0.60 -0.27
C GLU A 214 -21.17 0.69 1.24
N TRP A 215 -20.02 0.21 1.73
CA TRP A 215 -19.62 0.35 3.13
C TRP A 215 -19.39 1.82 3.50
N ALA A 216 -18.71 2.59 2.64
CA ALA A 216 -18.46 4.02 2.84
C ALA A 216 -19.76 4.82 2.96
N ILE A 217 -20.74 4.54 2.07
CA ILE A 217 -22.07 5.16 2.10
C ILE A 217 -22.80 4.84 3.41
N ARG A 218 -22.84 3.57 3.80
CA ARG A 218 -23.60 3.13 4.99
C ARG A 218 -23.03 3.69 6.29
N ASN A 219 -21.71 3.84 6.37
CA ASN A 219 -21.04 4.30 7.58
C ASN A 219 -20.76 5.81 7.57
N LYS A 220 -20.99 6.50 6.43
CA LYS A 220 -20.65 7.91 6.21
C LYS A 220 -19.19 8.22 6.57
N LYS A 221 -18.29 7.37 6.10
CA LYS A 221 -16.85 7.49 6.34
C LYS A 221 -16.09 7.55 5.03
N ILE A 222 -15.07 8.40 4.99
CA ILE A 222 -14.05 8.33 3.96
C ILE A 222 -13.27 7.03 4.17
N ILE A 223 -13.09 6.27 3.09
CA ILE A 223 -12.26 5.06 3.09
C ILE A 223 -11.20 5.15 2.00
N VAL A 224 -9.96 4.81 2.34
CA VAL A 224 -8.83 4.76 1.41
C VAL A 224 -8.28 3.34 1.38
N THR A 225 -8.15 2.75 0.19
CA THR A 225 -7.66 1.37 0.00
C THR A 225 -6.58 1.22 -1.07
N GLY A 226 -6.02 0.02 -1.18
CA GLY A 226 -5.19 -0.47 -2.29
C GLY A 226 -5.89 -1.67 -2.95
N HIS A 227 -5.25 -2.85 -2.97
CA HIS A 227 -5.76 -4.20 -3.27
C HIS A 227 -6.25 -4.44 -4.71
N THR A 228 -7.06 -3.53 -5.24
CA THR A 228 -7.60 -3.66 -6.60
C THR A 228 -6.63 -3.13 -7.66
N HIS A 229 -5.56 -2.43 -7.26
CA HIS A 229 -4.60 -1.73 -8.12
C HIS A 229 -5.23 -0.68 -9.04
N ARG A 230 -6.46 -0.24 -8.74
CA ARG A 230 -7.22 0.72 -9.57
C ARG A 230 -7.26 2.07 -8.89
N PRO A 231 -6.35 3.00 -9.22
CA PRO A 231 -6.40 4.33 -8.63
C PRO A 231 -7.77 4.95 -8.88
N THR A 232 -8.43 5.36 -7.79
CA THR A 232 -9.80 5.86 -7.80
C THR A 232 -9.85 7.11 -6.93
N PHE A 233 -10.40 8.18 -7.48
CA PHE A 233 -10.56 9.46 -6.79
C PHE A 233 -11.97 9.98 -7.11
N PRO A 234 -12.91 9.95 -6.14
CA PRO A 234 -14.30 10.34 -6.36
C PRO A 234 -14.43 11.85 -6.51
N ASP A 235 -15.37 12.28 -7.35
CA ASP A 235 -15.75 13.69 -7.41
C ASP A 235 -16.46 14.10 -6.10
N VAL A 236 -16.45 15.39 -5.78
CA VAL A 236 -17.17 15.90 -4.61
C VAL A 236 -18.66 15.64 -4.78
N GLY A 237 -19.28 14.99 -3.79
CA GLY A 237 -20.68 14.54 -3.84
C GLY A 237 -20.86 13.07 -4.24
N GLU A 238 -19.82 12.42 -4.76
CA GLU A 238 -19.79 10.96 -4.90
C GLU A 238 -19.41 10.28 -3.58
N PRO A 239 -19.73 8.98 -3.41
CA PRO A 239 -19.29 8.21 -2.26
C PRO A 239 -17.78 8.33 -2.02
N PRO A 240 -17.32 8.63 -0.78
CA PRO A 240 -15.92 8.98 -0.51
C PRO A 240 -15.01 7.74 -0.40
N TYR A 241 -14.94 6.96 -1.48
CA TYR A 241 -14.05 5.81 -1.64
C TYR A 241 -12.85 6.20 -2.51
N PHE A 242 -11.66 6.20 -1.91
CA PHE A 242 -10.41 6.47 -2.59
C PHE A 242 -9.61 5.18 -2.72
N ASN A 243 -8.86 5.05 -3.81
CA ASN A 243 -7.93 3.96 -4.01
C ASN A 243 -6.57 4.51 -4.44
N THR A 244 -5.52 4.09 -3.75
CA THR A 244 -4.15 4.55 -3.96
C THR A 244 -3.52 4.02 -5.24
N GLY A 245 -4.11 3.00 -5.88
CA GLY A 245 -3.59 2.33 -7.07
C GLY A 245 -2.51 1.30 -6.70
N SER A 246 -1.31 1.40 -7.28
CA SER A 246 -0.21 0.50 -6.95
C SER A 246 1.16 1.10 -7.28
N CYS A 247 2.22 0.48 -6.75
CA CYS A 247 3.59 0.83 -7.12
C CYS A 247 4.17 -0.07 -8.24
N VAL A 248 3.36 -0.97 -8.81
CA VAL A 248 3.77 -1.90 -9.88
C VAL A 248 3.08 -1.61 -11.22
N HIS A 249 2.41 -0.47 -11.36
CA HIS A 249 1.75 -0.12 -12.63
C HIS A 249 2.80 0.13 -13.74
N PRO A 250 2.58 -0.30 -15.00
CA PRO A 250 3.59 -0.25 -16.08
C PRO A 250 4.19 1.12 -16.42
N HIS A 251 3.57 2.20 -15.96
CA HIS A 251 3.92 3.57 -16.31
C HIS A 251 4.19 4.45 -15.09
N GLY A 252 4.62 3.85 -13.98
CA GLY A 252 4.96 4.55 -12.74
C GLY A 252 4.12 4.10 -11.55
N ILE A 253 4.15 4.90 -10.49
CA ILE A 253 3.47 4.60 -9.22
C ILE A 253 2.45 5.67 -8.90
N THR A 254 1.41 5.30 -8.14
CA THR A 254 0.39 6.23 -7.67
C THR A 254 0.40 6.38 -6.16
N VAL A 255 0.02 7.56 -5.68
CA VAL A 255 0.08 7.92 -4.26
C VAL A 255 -1.13 8.79 -3.94
N ILE A 256 -1.76 8.55 -2.79
CA ILE A 256 -2.69 9.52 -2.20
C ILE A 256 -1.89 10.43 -1.29
N GLU A 257 -1.97 11.74 -1.56
CA GLU A 257 -1.36 12.76 -0.72
C GLU A 257 -2.42 13.54 0.04
N ILE A 258 -2.19 13.75 1.33
CA ILE A 258 -2.97 14.66 2.17
C ILE A 258 -2.04 15.77 2.64
N THR A 259 -2.34 17.01 2.24
CA THR A 259 -1.56 18.20 2.63
C THR A 259 -2.47 19.42 2.78
N GLY A 260 -2.33 20.19 3.86
CA GLY A 260 -3.05 21.45 4.01
C GLY A 260 -4.57 21.33 3.89
N ARG A 261 -5.16 20.28 4.48
CA ARG A 261 -6.58 19.87 4.34
C ARG A 261 -7.02 19.38 2.97
N ASN A 262 -6.13 19.24 2.01
CA ASN A 262 -6.48 18.74 0.69
C ASN A 262 -6.02 17.30 0.51
N ILE A 263 -6.81 16.53 -0.22
CA ILE A 263 -6.47 15.20 -0.72
C ILE A 263 -6.24 15.26 -2.23
N ALA A 264 -5.21 14.59 -2.72
CA ALA A 264 -4.90 14.48 -4.14
C ALA A 264 -4.44 13.06 -4.48
N LEU A 265 -4.79 12.60 -5.68
CA LEU A 265 -4.18 11.41 -6.28
C LEU A 265 -3.07 11.88 -7.21
N VAL A 266 -1.86 11.38 -7.00
CA VAL A 266 -0.68 11.77 -7.77
C VAL A 266 -0.03 10.56 -8.42
N LYS A 267 0.71 10.81 -9.50
CA LYS A 267 1.48 9.81 -10.22
C LYS A 267 2.94 10.23 -10.31
N TRP A 268 3.82 9.35 -9.87
CA TRP A 268 5.25 9.46 -10.12
C TRP A 268 5.62 8.61 -11.33
N HIS A 269 6.34 9.18 -12.28
CA HIS A 269 6.76 8.47 -13.49
C HIS A 269 7.99 9.11 -14.14
N VAL A 270 8.57 8.40 -15.11
CA VAL A 270 9.69 8.92 -15.89
C VAL A 270 9.16 9.86 -16.98
N LYS A 271 9.76 11.04 -17.08
CA LYS A 271 9.59 12.00 -18.17
C LYS A 271 10.91 12.23 -18.90
N THR A 272 10.82 12.80 -20.09
CA THR A 272 11.98 13.08 -20.95
C THR A 272 12.07 14.57 -21.21
N ARG A 273 13.27 15.14 -21.07
CA ARG A 273 13.56 16.52 -21.48
C ARG A 273 13.75 16.59 -23.00
N ASN A 274 13.73 17.79 -23.56
CA ASN A 274 13.97 18.01 -25.00
C ASN A 274 15.35 17.49 -25.46
N ASP A 275 16.33 17.42 -24.55
CA ASP A 275 17.68 16.88 -24.82
C ASP A 275 17.78 15.34 -24.70
N GLY A 276 16.67 14.65 -24.42
CA GLY A 276 16.63 13.20 -24.25
C GLY A 276 16.91 12.70 -22.82
N THR A 277 17.24 13.59 -21.87
CA THR A 277 17.49 13.20 -20.48
C THR A 277 16.22 12.68 -19.81
N LEU A 278 16.29 11.47 -19.23
CA LEU A 278 15.23 10.88 -18.43
C LEU A 278 15.30 11.39 -16.98
N PHE A 279 14.14 11.74 -16.41
CA PHE A 279 14.02 12.14 -15.01
C PHE A 279 12.70 11.66 -14.42
N VAL A 280 12.67 11.43 -13.10
CA VAL A 280 11.43 11.08 -12.40
C VAL A 280 10.72 12.36 -11.97
N ASP A 281 9.43 12.44 -12.26
CA ASP A 281 8.58 13.60 -11.95
C ASP A 281 7.24 13.18 -11.34
N ARG A 282 6.52 14.15 -10.75
CA ARG A 282 5.25 13.96 -10.04
C ARG A 282 4.14 14.81 -10.68
N ASP A 283 3.11 14.15 -11.18
CA ASP A 283 1.89 14.82 -11.68
C ASP A 283 0.70 14.59 -10.77
N ILE A 284 -0.16 15.59 -10.65
CA ILE A 284 -1.47 15.45 -9.98
C ILE A 284 -2.44 14.86 -11.00
N MET A 285 -2.97 13.66 -10.71
CA MET A 285 -3.97 13.01 -11.55
C MET A 285 -5.38 13.50 -11.25
N ALA A 286 -5.69 13.73 -9.97
CA ALA A 286 -6.98 14.21 -9.51
C ALA A 286 -6.85 14.98 -8.18
N GLY A 287 -7.75 15.95 -7.96
CA GLY A 287 -7.63 16.94 -6.90
C GLY A 287 -6.62 18.05 -7.25
N PRO A 288 -6.08 18.78 -6.26
CA PRO A 288 -6.35 18.68 -4.83
C PRO A 288 -7.76 19.16 -4.47
N ASN A 289 -8.52 18.34 -3.76
CA ASN A 289 -9.85 18.69 -3.22
C ASN A 289 -9.80 18.79 -1.70
N LYS A 290 -10.63 19.64 -1.09
CA LYS A 290 -10.67 19.76 0.37
C LYS A 290 -11.28 18.49 0.96
N LEU A 291 -10.62 17.91 1.95
CA LEU A 291 -11.12 16.73 2.68
C LEU A 291 -12.52 16.96 3.25
N ARG A 292 -12.79 18.18 3.74
CA ARG A 292 -14.09 18.54 4.34
C ARG A 292 -15.26 18.38 3.39
N ASP A 293 -15.02 18.48 2.08
CA ASP A 293 -16.08 18.42 1.08
C ASP A 293 -16.56 16.96 0.86
N TYR A 294 -15.87 15.97 1.44
CA TYR A 294 -16.20 14.54 1.42
C TYR A 294 -16.82 14.02 2.74
N TYR A 295 -16.94 14.87 3.77
CA TYR A 295 -17.69 14.54 4.99
C TYR A 295 -19.15 14.93 4.80
N HIS A 296 -20.07 13.96 4.97
CA HIS A 296 -21.52 14.10 4.76
C HIS A 296 -22.32 13.56 5.95
#